data_AF-A0A453PDU6-F1
#
_entry.id   AF-A0A453PDU6-F1
#
_cell.length_a   1.000
_cell.length_b   1.000
_cell.length_c   1.000
_cell.angle_alpha   90.00
_cell.angle_beta   90.00
_cell.angle_gamma   90.00
#
_symmetry.space_group_name_H-M   'P 1'
#
loop_
_entity.id
_entity.type
_entity.pdbx_description
1 polymer ?
#
loop_
_entity_poly.entity_id
_entity_poly.type
_entity_poly.pdbx_seq_one_letter_code
_entity_poly.pdbx_strand_id
1 'polypeptide(L)' 'VLAMDEFWPAQGGTAPEISQVKEALDAILSSQRGQLN' A
#
# COMPACT_ATOMS: atom_id res chain seq x y z
N VAL A 1 -0.47 -6.17 10.42
CA VAL A 1 -0.12 -6.54 9.02
C VAL A 1 -1.41 -6.96 8.31
N LEU A 2 -2.32 -6.02 8.01
CA LEU A 2 -3.69 -6.36 7.54
C LEU A 2 -4.18 -5.51 6.35
N ALA A 3 -3.32 -4.68 5.74
CA ALA A 3 -3.73 -3.82 4.61
C ALA A 3 -2.81 -3.92 3.38
N MET A 4 -1.71 -4.67 3.47
CA MET A 4 -0.74 -4.80 2.37
C MET A 4 -0.96 -6.06 1.53
N ASP A 5 -1.62 -7.08 2.09
CA ASP A 5 -1.90 -8.35 1.40
C ASP A 5 -2.95 -8.18 0.29
N GLU A 6 -3.90 -7.27 0.49
CA GLU A 6 -4.97 -6.96 -0.48
C GLU A 6 -4.52 -6.08 -1.65
N PHE A 7 -3.34 -5.45 -1.52
CA PHE A 7 -2.78 -4.60 -2.56
C PHE A 7 -2.02 -5.40 -3.62
N TRP A 8 -1.41 -6.52 -3.24
CA TRP A 8 -0.69 -7.36 -4.20
C TRP A 8 -1.63 -8.36 -4.85
N PRO A 9 -1.82 -8.32 -6.18
CA PRO A 9 -2.56 -9.37 -6.86
C PRO A 9 -1.82 -10.70 -6.66
N ALA A 10 -2.56 -11.77 -6.44
CA ALA A 10 -2.00 -13.12 -6.41
C ALA A 10 -1.19 -13.37 -7.70
N GLN A 11 -0.14 -14.21 -7.60
CA GLN A 11 0.79 -14.47 -8.71
C GLN A 11 0.03 -14.80 -10.01
N GLY A 12 0.20 -13.97 -11.04
CA GLY A 12 -0.51 -14.07 -12.33
C GLY A 12 -1.66 -13.08 -12.52
N GLY A 13 -2.00 -12.26 -11.52
CA GLY A 13 -2.95 -11.14 -11.66
C GLY A 13 -2.31 -9.87 -12.23
N THR A 14 -3.14 -8.97 -12.76
CA THR A 14 -2.71 -7.69 -13.33
C THR A 14 -1.99 -6.86 -12.29
N ALA A 15 -0.74 -6.48 -12.57
CA ALA A 15 0.03 -5.62 -11.70
C ALA A 15 -0.72 -4.30 -11.44
N PRO A 16 -0.74 -3.80 -10.19
CA PRO A 16 -1.34 -2.52 -9.87
C PRO A 16 -0.61 -1.40 -10.59
N GLU A 17 -1.36 -0.40 -11.04
CA GLU A 17 -0.81 0.80 -11.68
C GLU A 17 0.12 1.55 -10.73
N ILE A 18 1.16 2.20 -11.27
CA ILE A 18 2.12 2.98 -10.47
C ILE A 18 1.42 4.02 -9.58
N SER A 19 0.33 4.62 -10.07
CA SER A 19 -0.50 5.56 -9.31
C SER A 19 -1.09 4.93 -8.04
N GLN A 20 -1.65 3.72 -8.14
CA GLN A 20 -2.18 2.99 -6.99
C GLN A 20 -1.08 2.64 -5.97
N VAL A 21 0.10 2.25 -6.45
CA VAL A 21 1.25 1.93 -5.58
C VAL A 21 1.67 3.17 -4.79
N LYS A 22 1.69 4.34 -5.45
CA LYS A 22 2.03 5.60 -4.80
C LYS A 22 0.98 6.01 -3.76
N GLU A 23 -0.30 5.86 -4.06
CA GLU A 23 -1.39 6.16 -3.12
C GLU A 23 -1.34 5.27 -1.87
N ALA A 24 -1.17 3.96 -2.05
CA ALA A 24 -1.06 3.02 -0.93
C ALA A 24 0.19 3.30 -0.07
N LEU A 25 1.32 3.58 -0.71
CA LEU A 25 2.57 3.91 -0.01
C LEU A 25 2.46 5.23 0.76
N ASP A 26 1.84 6.26 0.16
CA ASP A 26 1.63 7.55 0.82
C ASP A 26 0.72 7.40 2.05
N ALA A 27 -0.36 6.63 1.96
CA ALA A 27 -1.24 6.32 3.08
C ALA A 27 -0.50 5.64 4.25
N ILE A 28 0.38 4.68 3.95
CA ILE A 28 1.19 3.98 4.97
C ILE A 28 2.20 4.93 5.62
N LEU A 29 2.93 5.71 4.81
CA LEU A 29 3.90 6.69 5.29
C LEU A 29 3.24 7.79 6.11
N SER A 30 2.04 8.22 5.72
CA SER A 30 1.24 9.19 6.45
C SER A 30 0.78 8.62 7.80
N SER A 31 0.28 7.38 7.81
CA SER A 31 -0.17 6.70 9.02
C SER A 31 0.97 6.45 10.03
N GLN A 32 2.18 6.10 9.57
CA GLN A 32 3.35 5.93 10.44
C GLN A 32 3.83 7.25 11.08
N ARG A 33 3.78 8.36 10.34
CA ARG A 33 4.24 9.67 10.83
C ARG A 33 3.36 10.23 11.96
N GLY A 34 2.11 9.77 12.08
CA GLY A 34 1.20 10.16 13.17
C GLY A 34 1.39 9.40 14.49
N GLN A 35 2.18 8.32 14.52
CA GLN A 35 2.34 7.46 15.70
C GLN A 35 3.63 7.67 16.51
N LEU A 36 4.51 8.60 16.12
CA LEU A 36 5.78 8.88 16.83
C LEU A 36 5.69 10.06 17.81
N ASN A 37 4.55 10.28 18.44
CA ASN A 37 4.37 11.33 19.46
C ASN A 37 4.48 10.75 20.88
#